data_AF-A0A821HB60-F1
#
_entry.id   AF-A0A821HB60-F1
#
_cell.length_a   1.000
_cell.length_b   1.000
_cell.length_c   1.000
_cell.angle_alpha   90.00
_cell.angle_beta   90.00
_cell.angle_gamma   90.00
#
_symmetry.space_group_name_H-M   'P 1'
#
loop_
_entity.id
_entity.type
_entity.pdbx_description
1 polymer ?
#
loop_
_entity_poly.entity_id
_entity_poly.type
_entity_poly.pdbx_seq_one_letter_code
_entity_poly.pdbx_strand_id
1 'polypeptide(L)'
;MEQLNALIRVEIKEKQEASQRVAAEIVAGMIRGSKYWTLEMLDELWSKLTPFLNEACKNLSSEAVLGWCDGFWLIMADVDPRRMYRVVEFMHSLINTPSTTSTLIETSRWHLVQKLENFEWRIPAVWHAINDHAKDMLAHPYKSVREYIAS
;
A
#
# COMPACT_ATOMS: atom_id res chain seq x y z
N MET A 1 19.84 -4.05 8.83
CA MET A 1 18.96 -3.21 7.98
C MET A 1 19.55 -2.96 6.60
N GLU A 2 20.84 -2.61 6.49
CA GLU A 2 21.44 -2.22 5.20
C GLU A 2 21.47 -3.35 4.15
N GLN A 3 21.85 -4.56 4.54
CA GLN A 3 21.83 -5.74 3.65
C GLN A 3 20.41 -6.14 3.22
N LEU A 4 19.43 -6.02 4.12
CA LEU A 4 18.03 -6.30 3.82
C LEU A 4 17.48 -5.27 2.83
N ASN A 5 17.79 -3.98 3.01
CA ASN A 5 17.40 -2.93 2.07
C ASN A 5 18.02 -3.13 0.68
N ALA A 6 19.24 -3.66 0.59
CA ALA A 6 19.88 -3.98 -0.68
C ALA A 6 19.15 -5.11 -1.41
N LEU A 7 18.78 -6.19 -0.70
CA LEU A 7 18.02 -7.31 -1.25
C LEU A 7 16.67 -6.85 -1.82
N ILE A 8 15.89 -6.12 -1.02
CA ILE A 8 14.54 -5.74 -1.44
C ILE A 8 14.58 -4.78 -2.65
N ARG A 9 15.59 -3.91 -2.75
CA ARG A 9 15.80 -3.03 -3.92
C ARG A 9 16.11 -3.79 -5.20
N VAL A 10 16.75 -4.96 -5.11
CA VAL A 10 17.01 -5.82 -6.27
C VAL A 10 15.71 -6.46 -6.73
N GLU A 11 14.95 -7.05 -5.80
CA GLU A 11 13.71 -7.75 -6.13
C GLU A 11 12.63 -6.84 -6.74
N ILE A 12 12.58 -5.55 -6.38
CA ILE A 12 11.61 -4.61 -6.98
C ILE A 12 11.93 -4.21 -8.42
N LYS A 13 13.21 -4.14 -8.77
CA LYS A 13 13.60 -3.87 -10.16
C LYS A 13 13.21 -5.02 -11.07
N GLU A 14 13.15 -6.22 -10.51
CA GLU A 14 12.70 -7.38 -11.21
C GLU A 14 11.18 -7.32 -11.40
N LYS A 15 10.75 -7.42 -12.66
CA LYS A 15 9.32 -7.41 -13.01
C LYS A 15 8.64 -8.75 -12.78
N GLN A 16 9.39 -9.75 -12.34
CA GLN A 16 8.86 -11.08 -12.09
C GLN A 16 7.93 -11.05 -10.86
N GLU A 17 6.73 -11.59 -11.04
CA GLU A 17 5.72 -11.70 -9.98
C GLU A 17 6.28 -12.33 -8.70
N ALA A 18 7.07 -13.40 -8.83
CA ALA A 18 7.68 -14.10 -7.70
C ALA A 18 8.60 -13.18 -6.87
N SER A 19 9.44 -12.37 -7.52
CA SER A 19 10.33 -11.41 -6.84
C SER A 19 9.54 -10.33 -6.11
N GLN A 20 8.50 -9.78 -6.75
CA GLN A 20 7.62 -8.78 -6.13
C GLN A 20 6.86 -9.35 -4.92
N ARG A 21 6.41 -10.60 -5.00
CA ARG A 21 5.74 -11.29 -3.90
C ARG A 21 6.69 -11.48 -2.71
N VAL A 22 7.92 -11.94 -2.95
CA VAL A 22 8.93 -12.07 -1.90
C VAL A 22 9.22 -10.71 -1.26
N ALA A 23 9.34 -9.65 -2.07
CA ALA A 23 9.52 -8.30 -1.56
C ALA A 23 8.34 -7.86 -0.66
N ALA A 24 7.10 -8.12 -1.09
CA ALA A 24 5.90 -7.81 -0.32
C ALA A 24 5.85 -8.57 1.01
N GLU A 25 6.19 -9.87 1.02
CA GLU A 25 6.23 -10.70 2.23
C GLU A 25 7.29 -10.23 3.23
N ILE A 26 8.49 -9.89 2.75
CA ILE A 26 9.57 -9.34 3.58
C ILE A 26 9.12 -8.01 4.22
N VAL A 27 8.51 -7.13 3.43
CA VAL A 27 8.00 -5.84 3.90
C VAL A 27 6.91 -6.00 4.94
N ALA A 28 5.96 -6.93 4.71
CA ALA A 28 4.92 -7.25 5.67
C ALA A 28 5.50 -7.76 7.00
N GLY A 29 6.51 -8.64 6.93
CA GLY A 29 7.24 -9.13 8.09
C GLY A 29 7.95 -8.01 8.86
N MET A 30 8.62 -7.09 8.17
CA MET A 30 9.30 -5.95 8.79
C MET A 30 8.31 -5.03 9.53
N ILE A 31 7.22 -4.63 8.86
CA ILE A 31 6.23 -3.72 9.46
C ILE A 31 5.59 -4.39 10.69
N ARG A 32 5.12 -5.63 10.59
CA ARG A 32 4.52 -6.32 11.75
C ARG A 32 5.53 -6.59 12.86
N GLY A 33 6.78 -6.91 12.51
CA GLY A 33 7.89 -7.12 13.44
C GLY A 33 8.27 -5.86 14.22
N SER A 34 7.97 -4.66 13.67
CA SER A 34 8.26 -3.38 14.30
C SER A 34 7.26 -2.97 15.41
N LYS A 35 6.29 -3.83 15.77
CA LYS A 35 5.22 -3.54 16.75
C LYS A 35 5.69 -3.04 18.12
N TYR A 36 6.88 -3.45 18.56
CA TYR A 36 7.46 -3.09 19.86
C TYR A 36 8.65 -2.14 19.76
N TRP A 37 8.89 -1.55 18.58
CA TRP A 37 9.99 -0.63 18.38
C TRP A 37 9.68 0.74 19.00
N THR A 38 10.72 1.50 19.32
CA THR A 38 10.55 2.91 19.71
C THR A 38 10.13 3.76 18.52
N LEU A 39 9.63 4.96 18.78
CA LEU A 39 9.22 5.86 17.71
C LEU A 39 10.39 6.21 16.78
N GLU A 40 11.59 6.40 17.33
CA GLU A 40 12.80 6.73 16.56
C GLU A 40 13.18 5.60 15.59
N MET A 41 13.10 4.36 16.05
CA MET A 41 13.36 3.18 15.22
C MET A 41 12.29 3.02 14.13
N LEU A 42 11.03 3.30 14.47
CA LEU A 42 9.92 3.27 13.51
C LEU A 42 10.11 4.35 12.44
N ASP A 43 10.47 5.57 12.84
CA ASP A 43 10.73 6.68 11.91
C ASP A 43 11.92 6.37 10.99
N GLU A 44 12.99 5.78 11.51
CA GLU A 44 14.11 5.32 10.69
C GLU A 44 13.67 4.26 9.67
N LEU A 45 12.85 3.28 10.09
CA LEU A 45 12.30 2.25 9.20
C LEU A 45 11.46 2.88 8.10
N TRP A 46 10.49 3.72 8.45
CA TRP A 46 9.56 4.33 7.50
C TRP A 46 10.22 5.35 6.58
N SER A 47 11.29 6.04 7.02
CA SER A 47 12.09 6.92 6.16
C SER A 47 12.71 6.16 4.97
N LYS A 48 13.06 4.89 5.18
CA LYS A 48 13.65 4.01 4.16
C LYS A 48 12.57 3.27 3.38
N LEU A 49 11.47 2.89 4.03
CA LEU A 49 10.42 2.07 3.47
C LEU A 49 9.44 2.86 2.59
N THR A 50 9.12 4.10 2.95
CA THR A 50 8.20 4.95 2.17
C THR A 50 8.65 5.20 0.73
N PRO A 51 9.90 5.64 0.44
CA PRO A 51 10.34 5.83 -0.94
C PRO A 51 10.36 4.50 -1.71
N PHE A 52 10.67 3.41 -1.01
CA PHE A 52 10.65 2.07 -1.57
C PHE A 52 9.24 1.61 -1.97
N LEU A 53 8.24 1.77 -1.09
CA LEU A 53 6.85 1.42 -1.38
C LEU A 53 6.27 2.29 -2.51
N ASN A 54 6.67 3.56 -2.58
CA ASN A 54 6.28 4.45 -3.67
C ASN A 54 6.85 3.99 -5.03
N GLU A 55 8.09 3.48 -5.06
CA GLU A 55 8.69 2.90 -6.26
C GLU A 55 7.99 1.59 -6.65
N ALA A 56 7.70 0.73 -5.68
CA ALA A 56 6.91 -0.49 -5.88
C ALA A 56 5.57 -0.19 -6.54
N CYS A 57 4.83 0.79 -6.01
CA CYS A 57 3.50 1.15 -6.50
C CYS A 57 3.53 1.72 -7.93
N LYS A 58 4.64 2.33 -8.35
CA LYS A 58 4.82 2.84 -9.72
C LYS A 58 5.15 1.75 -10.73
N ASN A 59 5.80 0.67 -10.28
CA ASN A 59 6.25 -0.44 -11.12
C ASN A 59 5.33 -1.68 -11.05
N LEU A 60 4.18 -1.57 -10.40
CA LEU A 60 3.20 -2.64 -10.24
C LEU A 60 2.71 -3.17 -11.60
N SER A 61 2.84 -4.49 -11.80
CA SER A 61 2.18 -5.21 -12.88
C SER A 61 0.83 -5.77 -12.43
N SER A 62 0.02 -6.22 -13.39
CA SER A 62 -1.27 -6.89 -13.12
C SER A 62 -1.13 -8.15 -12.28
N GLU A 63 -0.01 -8.85 -12.39
CA GLU A 63 0.28 -10.09 -11.67
C GLU A 63 0.80 -9.78 -10.26
N ALA A 64 1.67 -8.77 -10.13
CA ALA A 64 2.31 -8.42 -8.87
C ALA A 64 1.36 -7.76 -7.85
N VAL A 65 0.28 -7.10 -8.31
CA VAL A 65 -0.65 -6.37 -7.43
C VAL A 65 -1.26 -7.25 -6.35
N LEU A 66 -1.58 -8.50 -6.67
CA LEU A 66 -2.20 -9.42 -5.73
C LEU A 66 -1.25 -9.76 -4.57
N GLY A 67 0.03 -10.00 -4.85
CA GLY A 67 1.04 -10.25 -3.81
C GLY A 67 1.23 -9.06 -2.87
N TRP A 68 1.17 -7.83 -3.39
CA TRP A 68 1.20 -6.63 -2.57
C TRP A 68 -0.08 -6.45 -1.75
N CYS A 69 -1.26 -6.72 -2.34
CA CYS A 69 -2.53 -6.72 -1.61
C CYS A 69 -2.53 -7.72 -0.45
N ASP A 70 -2.04 -8.94 -0.66
CA ASP A 70 -1.90 -9.97 0.38
C ASP A 70 -0.94 -9.50 1.49
N GLY A 71 0.18 -8.90 1.11
CA GLY A 71 1.15 -8.32 2.06
C GLY A 71 0.53 -7.21 2.92
N PHE A 72 -0.21 -6.28 2.32
CA PHE A 72 -0.89 -5.21 3.05
C PHE A 72 -2.06 -5.70 3.89
N TRP A 73 -2.81 -6.68 3.39
CA TRP A 73 -3.84 -7.36 4.18
C TRP A 73 -3.22 -7.98 5.44
N LEU A 74 -2.10 -8.70 5.30
CA LEU A 74 -1.38 -9.30 6.43
C LEU A 74 -0.87 -8.24 7.43
N ILE A 75 -0.36 -7.11 6.94
CA ILE A 75 0.09 -5.99 7.79
C ILE A 75 -1.05 -5.48 8.68
N MET A 76 -2.26 -5.37 8.12
CA MET A 76 -3.41 -4.76 8.78
C MET A 76 -4.27 -5.76 9.58
N ALA A 77 -4.11 -7.06 9.34
CA ALA A 77 -4.85 -8.13 10.01
C ALA A 77 -4.59 -8.19 11.52
N ASP A 78 -5.67 -8.13 12.31
CA ASP A 78 -5.70 -8.21 13.77
C ASP A 78 -4.83 -7.17 14.51
N VAL A 79 -4.65 -5.99 13.91
CA VAL A 79 -3.86 -4.90 14.52
C VAL A 79 -4.72 -3.68 14.85
N ASP A 80 -4.33 -2.93 15.88
CA ASP A 80 -4.86 -1.61 16.19
C ASP A 80 -4.32 -0.57 15.18
N PRO A 81 -5.17 0.13 14.41
CA PRO A 81 -4.72 1.11 13.41
C PRO A 81 -3.89 2.24 13.99
N ARG A 82 -4.05 2.59 15.28
CA ARG A 82 -3.25 3.63 15.94
C ARG A 82 -1.78 3.24 16.05
N ARG A 83 -1.50 1.94 16.18
CA ARG A 83 -0.12 1.41 16.19
C ARG A 83 0.45 1.27 14.78
N MET A 84 -0.42 1.22 13.77
CA MET A 84 -0.06 1.13 12.35
C MET A 84 -0.34 2.46 11.62
N TYR A 85 -0.28 3.59 12.33
CA TYR A 85 -0.66 4.89 11.77
C TYR A 85 0.18 5.27 10.53
N ARG A 86 1.45 4.86 10.48
CA ARG A 86 2.31 5.04 9.30
C ARG A 86 1.79 4.30 8.06
N VAL A 87 1.20 3.11 8.23
CA VAL A 87 0.54 2.36 7.14
C VAL A 87 -0.70 3.12 6.68
N VAL A 88 -1.48 3.64 7.62
CA VAL A 88 -2.69 4.42 7.34
C VAL A 88 -2.33 5.71 6.59
N GLU A 89 -1.29 6.43 7.02
CA GLU A 89 -0.76 7.62 6.35
C GLU A 89 -0.28 7.31 4.93
N PHE A 90 0.45 6.20 4.76
CA PHE A 90 0.89 5.74 3.45
C PHE A 90 -0.30 5.44 2.52
N MET A 91 -1.28 4.67 2.97
CA MET A 91 -2.48 4.36 2.16
C MET A 91 -3.26 5.63 1.80
N HIS A 92 -3.41 6.56 2.75
CA HIS A 92 -4.04 7.85 2.48
C HIS A 92 -3.26 8.67 1.43
N SER A 93 -1.92 8.59 1.44
CA SER A 93 -1.10 9.27 0.42
C SER A 93 -1.27 8.70 -0.99
N LEU A 94 -1.58 7.39 -1.12
CA LEU A 94 -1.83 6.76 -2.43
C LEU A 94 -3.08 7.34 -3.11
N ILE A 95 -4.11 7.64 -2.32
CA ILE A 95 -5.39 8.21 -2.80
C ILE A 95 -5.21 9.65 -3.26
N ASN A 96 -4.40 10.42 -2.54
CA ASN A 96 -4.12 11.82 -2.88
C ASN A 96 -3.07 11.97 -3.99
N THR A 97 -2.51 10.87 -4.48
CA THR A 97 -1.55 10.93 -5.59
C THR A 97 -2.30 11.26 -6.88
N PRO A 98 -1.84 12.24 -7.67
CA PRO A 98 -2.52 12.64 -8.90
C PRO A 98 -2.82 11.46 -9.84
N SER A 99 -3.97 11.55 -10.50
CA SER A 99 -4.37 10.63 -11.57
C SER A 99 -3.26 10.46 -12.59
N THR A 100 -3.06 9.22 -13.02
CA THR A 100 -1.97 8.84 -13.91
C THR A 100 -2.59 8.39 -15.23
N THR A 101 -1.92 8.61 -16.37
CA THR A 101 -2.44 8.15 -17.67
C THR A 101 -2.60 6.62 -17.73
N SER A 102 -1.92 5.88 -16.85
CA SER A 102 -2.02 4.42 -16.75
C SER A 102 -3.19 4.00 -15.87
N THR A 103 -4.21 3.42 -16.50
CA THR A 103 -5.38 2.84 -15.82
C THR A 103 -5.00 1.71 -14.87
N LEU A 104 -3.98 0.92 -15.22
CA LEU A 104 -3.50 -0.17 -14.38
C LEU A 104 -3.04 0.36 -13.02
N ILE A 105 -2.19 1.39 -13.03
CA ILE A 105 -1.65 1.98 -11.79
C ILE A 105 -2.77 2.54 -10.93
N GLU A 106 -3.76 3.20 -11.53
CA GLU A 106 -4.94 3.70 -10.80
C GLU A 106 -5.75 2.57 -10.18
N THR A 107 -6.08 1.52 -10.95
CA THR A 107 -6.80 0.35 -10.40
C THR A 107 -6.01 -0.35 -9.29
N SER A 108 -4.69 -0.48 -9.43
CA SER A 108 -3.83 -1.10 -8.43
C SER A 108 -3.79 -0.30 -7.13
N ARG A 109 -3.75 1.05 -7.19
CA ARG A 109 -3.83 1.91 -6.00
C ARG A 109 -5.15 1.70 -5.27
N TRP A 110 -6.27 1.70 -5.98
CA TRP A 110 -7.58 1.44 -5.39
C TRP A 110 -7.66 0.05 -4.75
N HIS A 111 -7.13 -0.97 -5.41
CA HIS A 111 -7.08 -2.33 -4.86
C HIS A 111 -6.28 -2.38 -3.55
N LEU A 112 -5.13 -1.72 -3.48
CA LEU A 112 -4.33 -1.63 -2.25
C LEU A 112 -5.08 -0.89 -1.14
N VAL A 113 -5.72 0.24 -1.48
CA VAL A 113 -6.49 1.07 -0.54
C VAL A 113 -7.67 0.30 0.05
N GLN A 114 -8.35 -0.54 -0.73
CA GLN A 114 -9.43 -1.39 -0.22
C GLN A 114 -8.97 -2.28 0.95
N LYS A 115 -7.69 -2.64 1.05
CA LYS A 115 -7.18 -3.46 2.17
C LYS A 115 -7.29 -2.78 3.54
N LEU A 116 -7.53 -1.46 3.57
CA LEU A 116 -7.93 -0.73 4.78
C LEU A 116 -9.23 -1.26 5.40
N GLU A 117 -10.02 -2.06 4.67
CA GLU A 117 -11.19 -2.79 5.18
C GLU A 117 -10.91 -3.55 6.48
N ASN A 118 -9.67 -4.06 6.65
CA ASN A 118 -9.23 -4.71 7.88
C ASN A 118 -9.35 -3.82 9.12
N PHE A 119 -9.24 -2.50 8.97
CA PHE A 119 -9.42 -1.57 10.07
C PHE A 119 -10.90 -1.24 10.35
N GLU A 120 -11.80 -1.54 9.42
CA GLU A 120 -13.24 -1.35 9.55
C GLU A 120 -13.56 0.08 10.04
N TRP A 121 -14.52 0.24 10.95
CA TRP A 121 -14.97 1.51 11.52
C TRP A 121 -13.91 2.27 12.34
N ARG A 122 -12.71 1.71 12.58
CA ARG A 122 -11.70 2.26 13.50
C ARG A 122 -10.90 3.45 12.93
N ILE A 123 -11.06 3.75 11.64
CA ILE A 123 -10.37 4.87 10.95
C ILE A 123 -11.37 5.79 10.20
N PRO A 124 -12.38 6.36 10.90
CA PRO A 124 -13.48 7.07 10.24
C PRO A 124 -13.02 8.28 9.43
N ALA A 125 -12.04 9.05 9.92
CA ALA A 125 -11.51 10.21 9.21
C ALA A 125 -10.90 9.84 7.85
N VAL A 126 -10.22 8.70 7.79
CA VAL A 126 -9.64 8.19 6.54
C VAL A 126 -10.78 7.80 5.61
N TRP A 127 -11.74 7.00 6.05
CA TRP A 127 -12.89 6.60 5.23
C TRP A 127 -13.67 7.78 4.65
N HIS A 128 -13.84 8.86 5.41
CA HIS A 128 -14.45 10.09 4.89
C HIS A 128 -13.64 10.68 3.73
N ALA A 129 -12.32 10.80 3.89
CA ALA A 129 -11.44 11.28 2.83
C ALA A 129 -11.45 10.36 1.59
N ILE A 130 -11.45 9.03 1.79
CA ILE A 130 -11.57 8.05 0.69
C ILE A 130 -12.89 8.24 -0.04
N ASN A 131 -13.99 8.37 0.69
CA ASN A 131 -15.33 8.49 0.11
C ASN A 131 -15.50 9.81 -0.66
N ASP A 132 -14.94 10.91 -0.16
CA ASP A 132 -14.97 12.18 -0.88
C ASP A 132 -14.18 12.11 -2.18
N HIS A 133 -12.98 11.51 -2.15
CA HIS A 133 -12.20 11.29 -3.38
C HIS A 133 -12.88 10.29 -4.34
N ALA A 134 -13.50 9.24 -3.81
CA ALA A 134 -14.22 8.24 -4.60
C ALA A 134 -15.37 8.86 -5.39
N LYS A 135 -16.13 9.79 -4.78
CA LYS A 135 -17.23 10.52 -5.46
C LYS A 135 -16.75 11.26 -6.70
N ASP A 136 -15.62 11.95 -6.61
CA ASP A 136 -15.04 12.67 -7.74
C ASP A 136 -14.62 11.71 -8.87
N MET A 137 -14.22 10.49 -8.50
CA MET A 137 -13.78 9.44 -9.42
C MET A 137 -14.92 8.57 -9.96
N LEU A 138 -16.18 8.74 -9.52
CA LEU A 138 -17.32 8.02 -10.11
C LEU A 138 -17.55 8.39 -11.59
N ALA A 139 -17.14 9.58 -12.01
CA ALA A 139 -17.20 10.03 -13.40
C ALA A 139 -15.96 9.66 -14.24
N HIS A 140 -15.05 8.84 -13.71
CA HIS A 140 -13.80 8.48 -14.38
C HIS A 140 -14.06 7.84 -15.76
N PRO A 141 -13.30 8.15 -16.83
CA PRO A 141 -13.59 7.65 -18.18
C PRO A 141 -13.54 6.12 -18.30
N TYR A 142 -12.62 5.47 -17.57
CA TYR A 142 -12.40 4.03 -17.67
C TYR A 142 -13.31 3.23 -16.75
N LYS A 143 -14.02 2.24 -17.32
CA LYS A 143 -14.93 1.34 -16.60
C LYS A 143 -14.23 0.56 -15.49
N SER A 144 -13.05 0.04 -15.75
CA SER A 144 -12.28 -0.77 -14.78
C SER A 144 -12.00 0.00 -13.48
N VAL A 145 -11.63 1.28 -13.58
CA VAL A 145 -11.39 2.15 -12.42
C VAL A 145 -12.67 2.34 -11.62
N ARG A 146 -13.80 2.61 -12.29
CA ARG A 146 -15.10 2.76 -11.62
C ARG A 146 -15.56 1.48 -10.91
N GLU A 147 -15.31 0.31 -11.50
CA GLU A 147 -15.63 -0.98 -10.89
C GLU A 147 -14.83 -1.23 -9.61
N TYR A 148 -13.53 -0.89 -9.61
CA TYR A 148 -12.71 -0.97 -8.40
C TYR A 148 -13.10 0.03 -7.33
N ILE A 149 -13.57 1.23 -7.68
CA ILE A 149 -14.06 2.21 -6.70
C ILE A 149 -15.38 1.74 -6.05
N ALA A 150 -16.23 1.05 -6.82
CA ALA A 150 -17.53 0.58 -6.36
C ALA A 150 -17.48 -0.71 -5.53
N SER A 151 -16.38 -1.48 -5.64
CA SER A 151 -16.12 -2.71 -4.89
C SER A 151 -15.56 -2.43 -3.51
#